data_AF-A0A6J3IZL1-F1
#
_entry.id   AF-A0A6J3IZL1-F1
#
_cell.length_a   1.000
_cell.length_b   1.000
_cell.length_c   1.000
_cell.angle_alpha   90.00
_cell.angle_beta   90.00
_cell.angle_gamma   90.00
#
_symmetry.space_group_name_H-M   'P 1'
#
loop_
_entity.id
_entity.type
_entity.pdbx_description
1 polymer ?
#
loop_
_entity_poly.entity_id
_entity_poly.type
_entity_poly.pdbx_seq_one_letter_code
_entity_poly.pdbx_strand_id
1 'polypeptide(L)'
;MVRNWLGIGGTVLTPPQEHPKRPVLGLECPQSEVSGARFWGFFQNLCGQPDVFFHHCFVHNLCPLLFLAPSGRNLTPAELPAKQREQLLGICDAALCRQVQLLGVRLVVGVGRLAEQRARRALAGLMPEVQVEGLLHPSPRNPQANKGWEAVAKERLNELGLLPLLSK
;
A
#
# COMPACT_ATOMS: atom_id res chain seq x y z
N MET A 1 -9.24 -10.97 6.38
CA MET A 1 -9.51 -10.14 5.18
C MET A 1 -8.96 -10.77 3.91
N VAL A 2 -7.65 -10.99 3.77
CA VAL A 2 -7.07 -11.61 2.56
C VAL A 2 -7.69 -12.97 2.23
N ARG A 3 -7.78 -13.89 3.19
CA ARG A 3 -8.42 -15.20 2.99
C ARG A 3 -9.93 -15.09 2.72
N ASN A 4 -10.63 -14.36 3.58
CA ASN A 4 -12.10 -14.42 3.64
C ASN A 4 -12.80 -13.50 2.63
N TRP A 5 -12.17 -12.38 2.27
CA TRP A 5 -12.77 -11.38 1.37
C TRP A 5 -12.11 -11.39 0.00
N LEU A 6 -10.77 -11.40 -0.07
CA LEU A 6 -10.07 -11.50 -1.36
C LEU A 6 -10.06 -12.92 -1.92
N GLY A 7 -10.41 -13.94 -1.12
CA GLY A 7 -10.41 -15.34 -1.54
C GLY A 7 -9.01 -15.92 -1.82
N ILE A 8 -7.95 -15.26 -1.37
CA ILE A 8 -6.57 -15.66 -1.67
C ILE A 8 -6.10 -16.69 -0.65
N GLY A 9 -5.74 -17.87 -1.17
CA GLY A 9 -5.09 -18.96 -0.45
C GLY A 9 -3.73 -19.30 -1.07
N GLY A 10 -2.92 -20.10 -0.37
CA GLY A 10 -1.65 -20.60 -0.89
C GLY A 10 -0.62 -20.90 0.20
N THR A 11 0.48 -21.52 -0.21
CA THR A 11 1.62 -21.80 0.65
C THR A 11 2.55 -20.60 0.69
N VAL A 12 2.98 -20.22 1.90
CA VAL A 12 3.98 -19.17 2.12
C VAL A 12 5.21 -19.83 2.74
N LEU A 13 6.35 -19.68 2.06
CA LEU A 13 7.63 -20.17 2.56
C LEU A 13 8.29 -19.13 3.47
N THR A 14 9.19 -19.59 4.33
CA THR A 14 9.99 -18.74 5.20
C THR A 14 11.19 -18.16 4.45
N PRO A 15 11.66 -16.96 4.81
CA PRO A 15 12.91 -16.43 4.26
C PRO A 15 14.11 -17.24 4.78
N PRO A 16 15.27 -17.21 4.08
CA PRO A 16 16.46 -17.97 4.49
C PRO A 16 16.96 -17.65 5.91
N GLN A 17 16.69 -16.44 6.39
CA GLN A 17 17.02 -16.00 7.74
C GLN A 17 15.82 -15.27 8.34
N GLU A 18 15.29 -15.83 9.43
CA GLU A 18 14.19 -15.23 10.19
C GLU A 18 14.69 -14.63 11.49
N HIS A 19 14.18 -13.44 11.82
CA HIS A 19 14.37 -12.90 13.15
C HIS A 19 13.38 -13.60 14.11
N PRO A 20 13.79 -14.11 15.29
CA PRO A 20 12.91 -14.86 16.20
C PRO A 20 11.62 -14.13 16.61
N LYS A 21 11.66 -12.79 16.69
CA LYS A 21 10.50 -11.93 17.00
C LYS A 21 9.60 -11.60 15.79
N ARG A 22 9.93 -12.07 14.58
CA ARG A 22 9.24 -11.79 13.32
C ARG A 22 9.15 -13.05 12.45
N PRO A 23 8.58 -14.15 12.95
CA PRO A 23 8.39 -15.36 12.15
C PRO A 23 7.37 -15.13 11.03
N VAL A 24 7.60 -15.74 9.87
CA VAL A 24 6.66 -15.76 8.74
C VAL A 24 5.79 -17.00 8.87
N LEU A 25 4.60 -16.81 9.44
CA LEU A 25 3.61 -17.87 9.65
C LEU A 25 2.58 -17.99 8.51
N GLY A 26 2.83 -17.30 7.39
CA GLY A 26 1.95 -17.31 6.22
C GLY A 26 0.50 -16.91 6.53
N LEU A 27 -0.44 -17.65 5.94
CA LEU A 27 -1.89 -17.44 6.08
C LEU A 27 -2.48 -17.93 7.42
N GLU A 28 -1.63 -18.50 8.28
CA GLU A 28 -1.95 -18.96 9.64
C GLU A 28 -1.48 -17.96 10.71
N CYS A 29 -0.88 -16.83 10.32
CA CYS A 29 -0.46 -15.79 11.25
C CYS A 29 -1.65 -15.33 12.13
N PRO A 30 -1.57 -15.44 13.47
CA PRO A 30 -2.66 -15.06 14.36
C PRO A 30 -2.76 -13.55 14.56
N GLN A 31 -1.73 -12.80 14.15
CA GLN A 31 -1.67 -11.36 14.32
C GLN A 31 -2.40 -10.65 13.18
N SER A 32 -3.23 -9.68 13.54
CA SER A 32 -3.86 -8.76 12.59
C SER A 32 -3.01 -7.50 12.41
N GLU A 33 -2.70 -7.15 11.16
CA GLU A 33 -2.04 -5.89 10.85
C GLU A 33 -3.10 -4.78 10.73
N VAL A 34 -3.06 -3.82 11.67
CA VAL A 34 -4.10 -2.80 11.85
C VAL A 34 -4.30 -1.93 10.60
N SER A 35 -3.23 -1.56 9.90
CA SER A 35 -3.30 -0.68 8.74
C SER A 35 -4.03 -1.37 7.58
N GLY A 36 -3.71 -2.62 7.29
CA GLY A 36 -4.31 -3.46 6.28
C GLY A 36 -5.73 -3.87 6.64
N ALA A 37 -6.02 -4.12 7.91
CA ALA A 37 -7.38 -4.36 8.39
C ALA A 37 -8.28 -3.14 8.17
N ARG A 38 -7.79 -1.92 8.46
CA ARG A 38 -8.51 -0.67 8.17
C ARG A 38 -8.68 -0.47 6.65
N PHE A 39 -7.60 -0.63 5.89
CA PHE A 39 -7.62 -0.43 4.45
C PHE A 39 -8.60 -1.36 3.74
N TRP A 40 -8.47 -2.66 3.95
CA TRP A 40 -9.33 -3.64 3.29
C TRP A 40 -10.74 -3.68 3.89
N GLY A 41 -10.90 -3.37 5.18
CA GLY A 41 -12.22 -3.27 5.82
C GLY A 41 -13.05 -2.14 5.21
N PHE A 42 -12.41 -1.00 4.96
CA PHE A 42 -13.03 0.13 4.28
C PHE A 42 -13.54 -0.25 2.86
N PHE A 43 -12.69 -0.85 2.03
CA PHE A 43 -13.10 -1.25 0.69
C PHE A 43 -14.08 -2.43 0.69
N GLN A 44 -14.02 -3.34 1.66
CA GLN A 44 -15.06 -4.35 1.85
C GLN A 44 -16.42 -3.70 2.13
N ASN A 45 -16.47 -2.72 3.03
CA ASN A 45 -17.71 -2.02 3.36
C ASN A 45 -18.24 -1.20 2.19
N LEU A 46 -17.35 -0.60 1.40
CA LEU A 46 -17.73 0.26 0.26
C LEU A 46 -18.15 -0.55 -0.97
N CYS A 47 -17.37 -1.57 -1.33
CA CYS A 47 -17.52 -2.31 -2.59
C CYS A 47 -18.40 -3.56 -2.42
N GLY A 48 -18.52 -4.09 -1.20
CA GLY A 48 -19.16 -5.38 -0.91
C GLY A 48 -18.33 -6.57 -1.38
N GLN A 49 -18.14 -6.68 -2.69
CA GLN A 49 -17.36 -7.74 -3.32
C GLN A 49 -16.00 -7.22 -3.84
N PRO A 50 -14.94 -8.04 -3.85
CA PRO A 50 -13.62 -7.62 -4.31
C PRO A 50 -13.59 -7.30 -5.81
N ASP A 51 -14.38 -7.98 -6.65
CA ASP A 51 -14.44 -7.73 -8.10
C ASP A 51 -14.87 -6.30 -8.42
N VAL A 52 -15.75 -5.70 -7.61
CA VAL A 52 -16.15 -4.30 -7.75
C VAL A 52 -14.96 -3.36 -7.55
N PHE A 53 -14.12 -3.61 -6.54
CA PHE A 53 -12.89 -2.85 -6.32
C PHE A 53 -11.90 -3.05 -7.47
N PHE A 54 -11.62 -4.31 -7.83
CA PHE A 54 -10.59 -4.62 -8.82
C PHE A 54 -11.01 -4.38 -10.27
N HIS A 55 -12.29 -4.05 -10.54
CA HIS A 55 -12.75 -3.70 -11.88
C HIS A 55 -12.02 -2.47 -12.43
N HIS A 56 -11.68 -1.51 -11.55
CA HIS A 56 -10.99 -0.27 -11.93
C HIS A 56 -9.76 0.05 -11.08
N CYS A 57 -9.54 -0.66 -9.97
CA CYS A 57 -8.45 -0.35 -9.05
C CYS A 57 -7.49 -1.53 -8.86
N PHE A 58 -6.25 -1.19 -8.50
CA PHE A 58 -5.24 -2.17 -8.12
C PHE A 58 -4.40 -1.61 -6.97
N VAL A 59 -3.85 -2.50 -6.14
CA VAL A 59 -3.04 -2.10 -4.98
C VAL A 59 -1.65 -2.70 -5.11
N HIS A 60 -0.63 -1.87 -4.95
CA HIS A 60 0.77 -2.28 -5.00
C HIS A 60 1.62 -1.52 -3.98
N ASN A 61 2.69 -2.15 -3.50
CA ASN A 61 3.65 -1.51 -2.62
C ASN A 61 4.80 -0.91 -3.43
N LEU A 62 5.20 0.33 -3.11
CA LEU A 62 6.39 0.93 -3.72
C LEU A 62 7.64 0.05 -3.58
N CYS A 63 7.84 -0.56 -2.41
CA CYS A 63 8.97 -1.44 -2.13
C CYS A 63 8.46 -2.76 -1.56
N PRO A 64 8.86 -3.91 -2.13
CA PRO A 64 8.44 -5.23 -1.64
C PRO A 64 9.26 -5.73 -0.45
N LEU A 65 10.32 -5.01 -0.04
CA LEU A 65 11.24 -5.46 1.00
C LEU A 65 10.83 -4.93 2.39
N LEU A 66 10.99 -5.80 3.39
CA LEU A 66 10.89 -5.47 4.81
C LEU A 66 12.28 -5.45 5.43
N PHE A 67 12.61 -4.40 6.18
CA PHE A 67 13.91 -4.27 6.86
C PHE A 67 13.72 -4.34 8.37
N LEU A 68 14.56 -5.14 9.03
CA LEU A 68 14.54 -5.31 10.48
C LEU A 68 15.89 -4.91 11.08
N ALA A 69 15.85 -4.20 12.21
CA ALA A 69 17.02 -4.01 13.07
C ALA A 69 17.37 -5.34 13.77
N PRO A 70 18.59 -5.48 14.34
CA PRO A 70 18.97 -6.67 15.11
C PRO A 70 18.04 -6.98 16.29
N SER A 71 17.26 -6.01 16.77
CA SER A 71 16.27 -6.20 17.83
C SER A 71 14.93 -6.79 17.34
N GLY A 72 14.75 -6.95 16.03
CA GLY A 72 13.49 -7.33 15.37
C GLY A 72 12.54 -6.16 15.12
N ARG A 73 12.97 -4.93 15.42
CA ARG A 73 12.19 -3.72 15.16
C ARG A 73 12.17 -3.43 13.66
N ASN A 74 10.99 -3.09 13.12
CA ASN A 74 10.86 -2.64 11.75
C ASN A 74 11.67 -1.34 11.51
N LEU A 75 12.43 -1.31 10.43
CA LEU A 75 13.11 -0.13 9.92
C LEU A 75 12.30 0.42 8.75
N THR A 76 11.85 1.67 8.89
CA THR A 76 11.24 2.41 7.80
C THR A 76 12.30 2.82 6.77
N PRO A 77 11.93 3.09 5.51
CA PRO A 77 12.88 3.61 4.53
C PRO A 77 13.64 4.84 5.04
N ALA A 78 13.01 5.72 5.83
CA ALA A 78 13.65 6.89 6.41
C ALA A 78 14.83 6.57 7.35
N GLU A 79 14.80 5.40 8.00
CA GLU A 79 15.85 4.92 8.92
C GLU A 79 17.00 4.21 8.19
N LEU A 80 16.86 3.94 6.89
CA LEU A 80 17.94 3.41 6.09
C LEU A 80 18.98 4.51 5.81
N PRO A 81 20.28 4.17 5.74
CA PRO A 81 21.30 5.15 5.39
C PRO A 81 21.02 5.77 4.03
N ALA A 82 21.23 7.08 3.91
CA ALA A 82 20.70 7.88 2.79
C ALA A 82 21.11 7.35 1.41
N LYS A 83 22.36 6.92 1.24
CA LYS A 83 22.87 6.38 -0.03
C LYS A 83 22.13 5.09 -0.43
N GLN A 84 22.05 4.12 0.48
CA GLN A 84 21.36 2.85 0.25
C GLN A 84 19.87 3.06 0.01
N ARG A 85 19.25 3.99 0.76
CA ARG A 85 17.85 4.37 0.58
C ARG A 85 17.59 4.91 -0.82
N GLU A 86 18.37 5.86 -1.30
CA GLU A 86 18.16 6.44 -2.63
C GLU A 86 18.42 5.42 -3.74
N GLN A 87 19.41 4.54 -3.58
CA GLN A 87 19.65 3.44 -4.52
C GLN A 87 18.46 2.48 -4.59
N LEU A 88 17.98 2.00 -3.43
CA LEU A 88 16.83 1.12 -3.34
C LEU A 88 15.60 1.76 -3.97
N LEU A 89 15.26 2.98 -3.54
CA LEU A 89 14.05 3.63 -4.02
C LEU A 89 14.17 4.04 -5.49
N GLY A 90 15.36 4.31 -6.03
CA GLY A 90 15.54 4.51 -7.47
C GLY A 90 15.19 3.28 -8.31
N ILE A 91 15.50 2.07 -7.82
CA ILE A 91 15.10 0.82 -8.46
C ILE A 91 13.58 0.62 -8.35
N CYS A 92 13.00 0.91 -7.18
CA CYS A 92 11.56 0.86 -6.95
C CYS A 92 10.79 1.83 -7.86
N ASP A 93 11.29 3.06 -8.04
CA ASP A 93 10.70 4.06 -8.93
C ASP A 93 10.64 3.54 -10.38
N ALA A 94 11.74 2.93 -10.87
CA ALA A 94 11.76 2.35 -12.22
C ALA A 94 10.82 1.14 -12.37
N ALA A 95 10.58 0.37 -11.30
CA ALA A 95 9.57 -0.69 -11.29
C ALA A 95 8.15 -0.11 -11.30
N LEU A 96 7.89 0.94 -10.51
CA LEU A 96 6.60 1.63 -10.47
C LEU A 96 6.21 2.18 -11.84
N CYS A 97 7.13 2.84 -12.55
CA CYS A 97 6.87 3.35 -13.91
C CYS A 97 6.41 2.23 -14.86
N ARG A 98 7.10 1.09 -14.84
CA ARG A 98 6.75 -0.07 -15.66
C ARG A 98 5.37 -0.64 -15.31
N GLN A 99 5.05 -0.73 -14.02
CA GLN A 99 3.75 -1.20 -13.56
C GLN A 99 2.62 -0.27 -13.98
N VAL A 100 2.80 1.04 -13.83
CA VAL A 100 1.82 2.05 -14.23
C VAL A 100 1.54 1.96 -15.73
N GLN A 101 2.59 1.84 -16.55
CA GLN A 101 2.45 1.67 -17.99
C GLN A 101 1.76 0.36 -18.37
N LEU A 102 2.12 -0.75 -17.71
CA LEU A 102 1.51 -2.06 -17.96
C LEU A 102 0.03 -2.10 -17.60
N LEU A 103 -0.34 -1.50 -16.46
CA LEU A 103 -1.73 -1.45 -15.99
C LEU A 103 -2.56 -0.39 -16.73
N GLY A 104 -1.93 0.55 -17.44
CA GLY A 104 -2.63 1.61 -18.15
C GLY A 104 -3.41 2.57 -17.25
N VAL A 105 -2.97 2.74 -15.99
CA VAL A 105 -3.68 3.58 -15.02
C VAL A 105 -3.51 5.06 -15.32
N ARG A 106 -4.57 5.85 -15.08
CA ARG A 106 -4.56 7.32 -15.25
C ARG A 106 -4.34 8.08 -13.95
N LEU A 107 -4.47 7.41 -12.82
CA LEU A 107 -4.29 7.98 -11.49
C LEU A 107 -3.57 7.00 -10.58
N VAL A 108 -2.55 7.49 -9.89
CA VAL A 108 -1.85 6.76 -8.82
C VAL A 108 -2.13 7.47 -7.50
N VAL A 109 -2.71 6.74 -6.55
CA VAL A 109 -2.98 7.25 -5.20
C VAL A 109 -1.94 6.71 -4.23
N GLY A 110 -1.03 7.57 -3.78
CA GLY A 110 -0.02 7.25 -2.78
C GLY A 110 -0.62 7.17 -1.38
N VAL A 111 -0.66 5.99 -0.79
CA VAL A 111 -1.11 5.79 0.60
C VAL A 111 0.01 6.20 1.57
N GLY A 112 -0.08 7.43 2.07
CA GLY A 112 0.94 8.07 2.88
C GLY A 112 1.95 8.88 2.08
N ARG A 113 2.56 9.87 2.76
CA ARG A 113 3.42 10.89 2.14
C ARG A 113 4.61 10.32 1.36
N LEU A 114 5.26 9.28 1.87
CA LEU A 114 6.41 8.68 1.17
C LEU A 114 6.00 8.09 -0.18
N ALA A 115 4.89 7.34 -0.22
CA ALA A 115 4.40 6.72 -1.44
C ALA A 115 3.99 7.78 -2.46
N GLU A 116 3.26 8.82 -2.03
CA GLU A 116 2.87 9.94 -2.90
C GLU A 116 4.09 10.66 -3.47
N GLN A 117 5.04 11.06 -2.64
CA GLN A 117 6.21 11.81 -3.07
C GLN A 117 7.10 11.01 -4.03
N ARG A 118 7.28 9.71 -3.77
CA ARG A 118 8.05 8.84 -4.67
C ARG A 118 7.32 8.59 -5.99
N ALA A 119 6.01 8.35 -5.96
CA ALA A 119 5.22 8.23 -7.18
C ALA A 119 5.28 9.50 -8.02
N ARG A 120 5.13 10.68 -7.41
CA ARG A 120 5.19 11.98 -8.10
C ARG A 120 6.56 12.20 -8.75
N ARG A 121 7.65 11.84 -8.06
CA ARG A 121 9.00 11.91 -8.61
C ARG A 121 9.21 10.92 -9.75
N ALA A 122 8.83 9.66 -9.57
CA ALA A 122 9.04 8.59 -10.54
C ALA A 122 8.26 8.82 -11.84
N LEU A 123 7.03 9.29 -11.72
CA LEU A 123 6.07 9.43 -12.82
C LEU A 123 6.06 10.84 -13.43
N ALA A 124 6.97 11.73 -13.04
CA ALA A 124 7.00 13.11 -13.54
C ALA A 124 7.05 13.20 -15.07
N GLY A 125 7.72 12.25 -15.74
CA GLY A 125 7.78 12.18 -17.20
C GLY A 125 6.54 11.58 -17.88
N LEU A 126 5.55 11.12 -17.12
CA LEU A 126 4.25 10.61 -17.59
C LEU A 126 3.10 11.56 -17.24
N MET A 127 3.41 12.76 -16.75
CA MET A 127 2.41 13.79 -16.47
C MET A 127 2.21 14.68 -17.71
N PRO A 128 0.96 15.12 -18.00
CA PRO A 128 -0.24 15.03 -17.16
C PRO A 128 -1.08 13.75 -17.36
N GLU A 129 -0.67 12.82 -18.23
CA GLU A 129 -1.45 11.63 -18.59
C GLU A 129 -1.70 10.69 -17.40
N VAL A 130 -0.73 10.60 -16.48
CA VAL A 130 -0.84 9.90 -15.20
C VAL A 130 -0.78 10.91 -14.06
N GLN A 131 -1.90 11.07 -13.36
CA GLN A 131 -1.99 11.92 -12.19
C GLN A 131 -1.48 11.20 -10.94
N VAL A 132 -0.95 11.97 -9.97
CA VAL A 132 -0.49 11.44 -8.69
C VAL A 132 -1.13 12.22 -7.55
N GLU A 133 -1.85 11.49 -6.69
CA GLU A 133 -2.59 12.03 -5.55
C GLU A 133 -2.25 11.31 -4.25
N GLY A 134 -2.56 11.96 -3.13
CA GLY A 134 -2.30 11.44 -1.79
C GLY A 134 -3.55 10.94 -1.09
N LEU A 135 -3.38 9.85 -0.31
CA LEU A 135 -4.35 9.37 0.68
C LEU A 135 -3.67 9.25 2.04
N LEU A 136 -4.36 9.61 3.12
CA LEU A 136 -3.85 9.45 4.48
C LEU A 136 -3.48 7.97 4.74
N HIS A 137 -2.34 7.71 5.37
CA HIS A 137 -1.97 6.33 5.71
C HIS A 137 -2.79 5.81 6.91
N PRO A 138 -3.35 4.58 6.87
CA PRO A 138 -4.18 4.00 7.94
C PRO A 138 -3.44 3.60 9.22
N SER A 139 -2.15 3.93 9.36
CA SER A 139 -1.31 3.37 10.43
C SER A 139 -1.76 3.88 11.80
N PRO A 140 -1.79 3.03 12.83
CA PRO A 140 -2.09 3.48 14.20
C PRO A 140 -1.03 4.43 14.77
N ARG A 141 0.15 4.51 14.14
CA ARG A 141 1.19 5.50 14.49
C ARG A 141 0.81 6.93 14.08
N ASN A 142 -0.18 7.10 13.22
CA ASN A 142 -0.68 8.41 12.83
C ASN A 142 -1.89 8.78 13.72
N PRO A 143 -1.79 9.81 14.58
CA PRO A 143 -2.89 10.24 15.44
C PRO A 143 -4.16 10.62 14.68
N GLN A 144 -4.04 11.17 13.47
CA GLN A 144 -5.20 11.52 12.64
C GLN A 144 -5.96 10.27 12.18
N ALA A 145 -5.25 9.20 11.83
CA ALA A 145 -5.88 7.94 11.40
C ALA A 145 -6.70 7.31 12.55
N ASN A 146 -6.30 7.52 13.80
CA ASN A 146 -7.02 7.02 14.96
C ASN A 146 -8.31 7.79 15.29
N LYS A 147 -8.51 8.98 14.70
CA LYS A 147 -9.72 9.80 14.89
C LYS A 147 -10.83 9.52 13.87
N GLY A 148 -10.65 8.52 13.01
CA GLY A 148 -11.63 8.16 11.98
C GLY A 148 -11.04 8.14 10.57
N TRP A 149 -10.04 7.27 10.34
CA TRP A 149 -9.38 7.15 9.03
C TRP A 149 -10.35 6.91 7.87
N GLU A 150 -11.36 6.07 8.05
CA GLU A 150 -12.31 5.71 6.98
C GLU A 150 -13.11 6.91 6.46
N ALA A 151 -13.53 7.80 7.35
CA ALA A 151 -14.27 9.00 6.97
C ALA A 151 -13.39 9.94 6.13
N VAL A 152 -12.15 10.18 6.59
CA VAL A 152 -11.15 10.98 5.86
C VAL A 152 -10.82 10.36 4.51
N ALA A 153 -10.69 9.03 4.46
CA ALA A 153 -10.41 8.33 3.21
C ALA A 153 -11.59 8.43 2.23
N LYS A 154 -12.82 8.27 2.70
CA LYS A 154 -14.03 8.41 1.89
C LYS A 154 -14.18 9.81 1.31
N GLU A 155 -13.99 10.84 2.13
CA GLU A 155 -14.02 12.24 1.69
C GLU A 155 -12.96 12.49 0.61
N ARG A 156 -11.71 12.05 0.84
CA ARG A 156 -10.64 12.22 -0.14
C ARG A 156 -10.92 11.49 -1.45
N LEU A 157 -11.44 10.26 -1.39
CA LEU A 157 -11.81 9.52 -2.61
C LEU A 157 -12.98 10.19 -3.36
N ASN A 158 -13.89 10.85 -2.64
CA ASN A 158 -14.96 11.63 -3.24
C ASN A 158 -14.43 12.87 -3.96
N GLU A 159 -13.53 13.63 -3.33
CA GLU A 159 -12.86 14.79 -3.94
C GLU A 159 -12.13 14.42 -5.24
N LEU A 160 -11.52 13.23 -5.27
CA LEU A 160 -10.84 12.70 -6.45
C LEU A 160 -11.79 12.10 -7.50
N GLY A 161 -13.11 12.09 -7.24
CA GLY A 161 -14.11 11.52 -8.15
C GLY A 161 -14.03 9.99 -8.29
N LEU A 162 -13.46 9.29 -7.30
CA LEU A 162 -13.23 7.84 -7.37
C LEU A 162 -14.36 6.99 -6.80
N LEU A 163 -15.25 7.56 -5.96
CA LEU A 163 -16.36 6.80 -5.38
C LEU A 163 -17.25 6.10 -6.43
N PRO A 164 -17.61 6.73 -7.58
CA PRO A 164 -18.40 6.06 -8.61
C PRO A 164 -17.73 4.83 -9.23
N LEU A 165 -16.41 4.69 -9.13
CA LEU A 165 -15.67 3.51 -9.61
C LEU A 165 -15.67 2.36 -8.59
N LEU A 166 -16.08 2.64 -7.35
CA LEU A 166 -15.97 1.76 -6.19
C LEU A 166 -17.35 1.34 -5.64
N SER A 167 -18.43 1.77 -6.30
CA SER A 167 -19.81 1.43 -5.97
C SER A 167 -20.52 0.92 -7.23
N LYS A 168 -21.45 -0.02 -7.04
CA LYS A 168 -22.40 -0.40 -8.10
C LYS A 168 -23.42 0.70 -8.34
#